data_AF-A0A538A9V8-F1
#
_entry.id   AF-A0A538A9V8-F1
#
_cell.length_a   1.000
_cell.length_b   1.000
_cell.length_c   1.000
_cell.angle_alpha   90.00
_cell.angle_beta   90.00
_cell.angle_gamma   90.00
#
_symmetry.space_group_name_H-M   'P 1'
#
loop_
_entity.id
_entity.type
_entity.pdbx_description
1 polymer ?
#
loop_
_entity_poly.entity_id
_entity_poly.type
_entity_poly.pdbx_seq_one_letter_code
_entity_poly.pdbx_strand_id
1 'polypeptide(L)'
;MATQEELERLSSKELHDRAMKMARHHLDVKFLWRLLEEIPAARAASGNLARAEEDVNPSSWAGYAPVMLIDDLFKTDEGALADALRPIYLDYLLKHES
;
A
#
# COMPACT_ATOMS: atom_id res chain seq x y z
N MET A 1 -8.22 2.07 -20.31
CA MET A 1 -9.21 2.09 -19.23
C MET A 1 -9.39 0.65 -18.79
N ALA A 2 -8.85 0.29 -17.63
CA ALA A 2 -9.05 -1.04 -17.04
C ALA A 2 -10.41 -1.05 -16.33
N THR A 3 -11.22 -2.08 -16.57
CA THR A 3 -12.50 -2.28 -15.87
C THR A 3 -12.27 -2.88 -14.49
N GLN A 4 -13.24 -2.69 -13.58
CA GLN A 4 -13.17 -3.28 -12.23
C GLN A 4 -12.92 -4.79 -12.26
N GLU A 5 -13.61 -5.51 -13.15
CA GLU A 5 -13.47 -6.96 -13.30
C GLU A 5 -12.07 -7.38 -13.76
N GLU A 6 -11.40 -6.56 -14.59
CA GLU A 6 -10.03 -6.81 -15.02
C GLU A 6 -9.03 -6.62 -13.87
N LEU A 7 -9.24 -5.61 -13.02
CA LEU A 7 -8.40 -5.34 -11.87
C LEU A 7 -8.61 -6.38 -10.75
N GLU A 8 -9.85 -6.80 -10.51
CA GLU A 8 -10.17 -7.82 -9.50
C GLU A 8 -9.58 -9.20 -9.80
N ARG A 9 -9.26 -9.49 -11.08
CA ARG A 9 -8.57 -10.72 -11.49
C ARG A 9 -7.06 -10.71 -11.21
N LEU A 10 -6.47 -9.54 -10.99
CA LEU A 10 -5.04 -9.41 -10.73
C LEU A 10 -4.68 -9.86 -9.32
N SER A 11 -3.45 -10.33 -9.14
CA SER A 11 -2.90 -10.58 -7.81
C SER A 11 -2.73 -9.26 -7.03
N SER A 12 -2.75 -9.32 -5.70
CA SER A 12 -2.59 -8.12 -4.86
C SER A 12 -1.21 -7.46 -5.07
N LYS A 13 -0.21 -8.27 -5.42
CA LYS A 13 1.12 -7.79 -5.82
C LYS A 13 1.08 -7.00 -7.13
N GLU A 14 0.40 -7.51 -8.15
CA GLU A 14 0.26 -6.78 -9.42
C GLU A 14 -0.54 -5.48 -9.26
N LEU A 15 -1.56 -5.49 -8.40
CA LEU A 15 -2.32 -4.29 -8.06
C LEU A 15 -1.43 -3.26 -7.34
N HIS A 16 -0.63 -3.70 -6.38
CA HIS A 16 0.36 -2.85 -5.70
C HIS A 16 1.35 -2.24 -6.69
N ASP A 17 2.00 -3.05 -7.52
CA ASP A 17 3.01 -2.60 -8.48
C ASP A 17 2.45 -1.55 -9.45
N ARG A 18 1.23 -1.79 -9.96
CA ARG A 18 0.54 -0.83 -10.85
C ARG A 18 0.17 0.45 -10.13
N ALA A 19 -0.44 0.36 -8.94
CA ALA A 19 -0.83 1.53 -8.15
C ALA A 19 0.39 2.38 -7.78
N MET A 20 1.49 1.75 -7.35
CA MET A 20 2.75 2.41 -7.02
C MET A 20 3.44 3.03 -8.23
N LYS A 21 3.38 2.39 -9.40
CA LYS A 21 3.93 2.95 -10.64
C LYS A 21 3.16 4.21 -11.04
N MET A 22 1.83 4.17 -10.98
CA MET A 22 0.99 5.30 -11.34
C MET A 22 1.10 6.43 -10.31
N ALA A 23 1.05 6.13 -9.01
CA ALA A 23 1.23 7.13 -7.97
C ALA A 23 2.57 7.86 -8.08
N ARG A 24 3.66 7.15 -8.41
CA ARG A 24 4.97 7.78 -8.67
C ARG A 24 4.95 8.65 -9.93
N HIS A 25 4.32 8.19 -11.01
CA HIS A 25 4.21 8.96 -12.25
C HIS A 25 3.41 10.26 -12.06
N HIS A 26 2.34 10.21 -11.26
CA HIS A 26 1.49 11.35 -10.96
C HIS A 26 1.95 12.19 -9.75
N LEU A 27 3.05 11.79 -9.09
CA LEU A 27 3.51 12.38 -7.83
C LEU A 27 2.37 12.49 -6.80
N ASP A 28 1.56 11.43 -6.70
CA ASP A 28 0.36 11.38 -5.86
C ASP A 28 0.73 11.15 -4.39
N VAL A 29 1.22 12.23 -3.77
CA VAL A 29 1.61 12.26 -2.37
C VAL A 29 0.44 11.87 -1.46
N LYS A 30 -0.80 12.21 -1.84
CA LYS A 30 -2.00 11.90 -1.03
C LYS A 30 -2.28 10.40 -0.98
N PHE A 31 -2.19 9.71 -2.11
CA PHE A 31 -2.34 8.26 -2.13
C PHE A 31 -1.25 7.56 -1.31
N LEU A 32 -0.01 8.02 -1.42
CA LEU A 32 1.12 7.48 -0.65
C LEU A 32 0.92 7.68 0.86
N TRP A 33 0.43 8.84 1.29
CA TRP A 33 0.06 9.08 2.69
C TRP A 33 -1.02 8.12 3.19
N ARG A 34 -2.06 7.89 2.39
CA ARG A 34 -3.13 6.94 2.73
C ARG A 34 -2.61 5.52 2.91
N LEU A 35 -1.67 5.06 2.09
CA LEU A 35 -1.04 3.74 2.28
C LEU A 35 -0.26 3.66 3.60
N LEU A 36 0.45 4.73 3.96
CA LEU A 36 1.22 4.82 5.21
C LEU A 36 0.35 4.75 6.46
N GLU A 37 -0.79 5.42 6.45
CA GLU A 37 -1.75 5.43 7.57
C GLU A 37 -2.41 4.06 7.80
N GLU A 38 -2.56 3.26 6.75
CA GLU A 38 -3.26 1.97 6.79
C GLU A 38 -2.33 0.80 7.13
N ILE A 39 -1.01 0.98 7.02
CA ILE A 39 -0.01 -0.04 7.37
C ILE A 39 -0.15 -0.57 8.81
N PRO A 40 -0.34 0.26 9.87
CA PRO A 40 -0.58 -0.23 11.22
C PRO A 40 -1.82 -1.13 11.33
N ALA A 41 -2.93 -0.74 10.70
CA ALA A 41 -4.17 -1.51 10.69
C ALA A 41 -4.00 -2.83 9.93
N ALA A 42 -3.33 -2.78 8.79
CA ALA A 42 -3.02 -3.95 7.98
C ALA A 42 -2.08 -4.94 8.69
N ARG A 43 -1.02 -4.46 9.36
CA ARG A 43 -0.13 -5.32 10.16
C ARG A 43 -0.84 -5.98 11.35
N ALA A 44 -1.76 -5.26 12.00
CA ALA A 44 -2.59 -5.81 13.06
C ALA A 44 -3.52 -6.92 12.52
N ALA A 45 -4.09 -6.74 11.32
CA ALA A 45 -4.92 -7.74 10.66
C ALA A 45 -4.14 -8.98 10.21
N SER A 46 -2.88 -8.81 9.80
CA SER A 46 -1.99 -9.91 9.35
C SER A 46 -1.35 -10.71 10.50
N GLY A 47 -1.67 -10.42 11.77
CA GLY A 47 -1.19 -11.20 12.93
C GLY A 47 0.27 -10.92 13.33
N ASN A 48 0.91 -9.89 12.79
CA ASN A 48 2.32 -9.55 13.02
C ASN A 48 2.49 -8.60 14.23
N LEU A 49 1.75 -8.86 15.31
CA LEU A 49 1.63 -7.98 16.48
C LEU A 49 2.93 -7.93 17.32
N ALA A 50 3.75 -8.99 17.30
CA ALA A 50 4.92 -9.14 18.18
C ALA A 50 6.12 -8.23 17.83
N ARG A 51 6.09 -7.50 16.71
CA ARG A 51 7.11 -6.51 16.33
C ARG A 51 6.58 -5.07 16.27
N ALA A 52 5.32 -4.87 16.63
CA ALA A 52 4.61 -3.60 16.49
C ALA A 52 4.76 -2.67 17.70
N GLU A 53 5.29 -3.16 18.83
CA GLU A 53 5.37 -2.41 20.08
C GLU A 53 6.71 -1.69 20.29
N GLU A 54 7.77 -2.07 19.58
CA GLU A 54 9.07 -1.39 19.68
C GLU A 54 9.22 -0.36 18.55
N ASP A 55 8.95 0.91 18.89
CA ASP A 55 9.43 2.12 18.20
C ASP A 55 8.83 2.52 16.84
N VAL A 56 7.51 2.48 16.69
CA VAL A 56 6.88 3.03 15.48
C VAL A 56 5.69 3.93 15.82
N ASN A 57 5.98 5.13 16.31
CA ASN A 57 4.96 6.19 16.36
C ASN A 57 4.55 6.54 14.92
N PRO A 58 3.30 6.29 14.48
CA PRO A 58 2.85 6.49 13.10
C PRO A 58 3.19 7.88 12.54
N SER A 59 3.16 8.89 13.41
CA SER A 59 3.48 10.28 13.09
C SER A 59 4.96 10.56 12.87
N SER A 60 5.87 9.74 13.42
CA SER A 60 7.33 9.99 13.35
C SER A 60 8.02 9.37 12.14
N TRP A 61 7.52 8.25 11.59
CA TRP A 61 8.13 7.61 10.41
C TRP A 61 7.37 7.93 9.11
N ALA A 62 6.03 8.07 9.16
CA ALA A 62 5.27 8.39 7.96
C ALA A 62 5.75 9.73 7.39
N GLY A 63 5.97 10.73 8.26
CA GLY A 63 6.49 12.07 7.91
C GLY A 63 7.79 12.09 7.11
N TYR A 64 8.63 11.06 7.26
CA TYR A 64 10.01 11.03 6.77
C TYR A 64 10.37 9.80 5.96
N ALA A 65 9.45 8.85 5.74
CA ALA A 65 9.73 7.69 4.90
C ALA A 65 9.82 8.15 3.44
N PRO A 66 11.01 8.24 2.81
CA PRO A 66 11.08 8.40 1.38
C PRO A 66 10.22 7.32 0.74
N VAL A 67 9.48 7.67 -0.32
CA VAL A 67 8.62 6.77 -1.11
C VAL A 67 9.30 5.42 -1.45
N MET A 68 10.63 5.40 -1.49
CA MET A 68 11.47 4.22 -1.66
C MET A 68 11.36 3.17 -0.52
N LEU A 69 11.19 3.60 0.74
CA LEU A 69 11.06 2.68 1.89
C LEU A 69 9.70 1.99 1.93
N ILE A 70 8.68 2.60 1.30
CA ILE A 70 7.34 2.01 1.20
C ILE A 70 7.46 0.69 0.44
N ASP A 71 8.07 0.71 -0.75
CA ASP A 71 8.27 -0.46 -1.61
C ASP A 71 9.00 -1.61 -0.89
N ASP A 72 10.04 -1.29 -0.12
CA ASP A 72 10.80 -2.29 0.65
C ASP A 72 10.01 -2.87 1.84
N LEU A 73 9.16 -2.07 2.49
CA LEU A 73 8.25 -2.57 3.52
C LEU A 73 7.28 -3.62 2.94
N PHE A 74 6.73 -3.38 1.76
CA PHE A 74 5.84 -4.33 1.09
C PHE A 74 6.56 -5.59 0.64
N LYS A 75 7.79 -5.48 0.14
CA LYS A 75 8.62 -6.64 -0.21
C LYS A 75 8.93 -7.52 1.01
N THR A 76 9.02 -6.93 2.20
CA THR A 76 9.40 -7.64 3.43
C THR A 76 8.23 -8.39 4.07
N ASP A 77 6.98 -7.96 3.86
CA ASP A 77 5.80 -8.54 4.52
C ASP A 77 5.21 -9.79 3.82
N GLU A 78 6.01 -10.49 3.00
CA GLU A 78 5.63 -11.73 2.27
C GLU A 78 4.29 -11.67 1.49
N GLY A 79 3.77 -10.46 1.21
CA GLY A 79 2.51 -10.25 0.50
C GLY A 79 1.27 -10.09 1.38
N ALA A 80 1.34 -10.35 2.70
CA ALA A 80 0.17 -10.22 3.59
C ALA A 80 -0.31 -8.76 3.68
N LEU A 81 0.63 -7.80 3.74
CA LEU A 81 0.34 -6.37 3.69
C LEU A 81 -0.27 -5.96 2.34
N ALA A 82 0.17 -6.57 1.24
CA ALA A 82 -0.38 -6.28 -0.09
C ALA A 82 -1.83 -6.80 -0.20
N ASP A 83 -2.14 -7.95 0.39
CA ASP A 83 -3.50 -8.48 0.43
C ASP A 83 -4.43 -7.62 1.30
N ALA A 84 -3.96 -7.18 2.47
CA ALA A 84 -4.74 -6.30 3.34
C ALA A 84 -5.07 -4.95 2.68
N LEU A 85 -4.15 -4.42 1.87
CA LEU A 85 -4.31 -3.13 1.17
C LEU A 85 -4.91 -3.25 -0.24
N ARG A 86 -5.22 -4.47 -0.69
CA ARG A 86 -5.90 -4.76 -1.96
C ARG A 86 -7.09 -3.82 -2.25
N PRO A 87 -8.06 -3.60 -1.34
CA PRO A 87 -9.19 -2.71 -1.62
C PRO A 87 -8.77 -1.27 -1.91
N ILE A 88 -7.66 -0.79 -1.33
CA ILE A 88 -7.14 0.57 -1.56
C ILE A 88 -6.50 0.67 -2.95
N TYR A 89 -5.77 -0.37 -3.39
CA TYR A 89 -5.22 -0.41 -4.74
C TYR A 89 -6.31 -0.42 -5.81
N LEU A 90 -7.36 -1.21 -5.60
CA LEU A 90 -8.50 -1.26 -6.51
C LEU A 90 -9.19 0.10 -6.62
N ASP A 91 -9.51 0.75 -5.49
CA ASP A 91 -10.12 2.08 -5.48
C ASP A 91 -9.25 3.13 -6.19
N TYR A 92 -7.93 3.08 -6.00
CA TYR A 92 -7.00 4.00 -6.65
C TYR A 92 -6.91 3.78 -8.16
N LEU A 93 -6.69 2.53 -8.59
CA LEU A 93 -6.59 2.20 -10.02
C LEU A 93 -7.91 2.50 -10.74
N LEU A 94 -9.05 2.22 -10.11
CA LEU A 94 -10.36 2.55 -10.68
C LEU A 94 -10.61 4.04 -10.87
N LYS A 95 -10.01 4.90 -10.05
CA LYS A 95 -10.15 6.37 -10.15
C LYS A 95 -9.18 7.02 -11.11
N HIS A 96 -8.06 6.36 -11.40
CA HIS A 96 -6.93 6.97 -12.10
C HIS A 96 -6.51 6.25 -13.39
N GLU A 97 -6.87 4.97 -13.59
CA GLU A 97 -6.71 4.26 -14.89
C GLU A 97 -7.98 4.30 -15.77
N SER A 98 -9.07 4.91 -15.28
CA SER A 98 -10.35 5.04 -15.99
C SER A 98 -10.42 6.22 -16.96
#